data_AF-A0A6A7LSR9-F1
#
_entry.id   AF-A0A6A7LSR9-F1
#
_cell.length_a   1.000
_cell.length_b   1.000
_cell.length_c   1.000
_cell.angle_alpha   90.00
_cell.angle_beta   90.00
_cell.angle_gamma   90.00
#
_symmetry.space_group_name_H-M   'P 1'
#
loop_
_entity.id
_entity.type
_entity.pdbx_description
1 polymer ?
#
loop_
_entity_poly.entity_id
_entity_poly.type
_entity_poly.pdbx_seq_one_letter_code
_entity_poly.pdbx_strand_id
1 'polypeptide(L)'
;MAQAPVDAPLSLSLAERDRRWNALRDEMRADGVDILVATGNTGRYNHHTADARYITQIGGQDIDPHAILPLEGEVTAIARGPAEWVQDVREYNRDAADGIADRLK
;
A
#
# COMPACT_ATOMS: atom_id res chain seq x y z
N MET A 1 -22.18 14.90 16.49
CA MET A 1 -21.32 14.52 15.35
C MET A 1 -22.24 13.95 14.27
N ALA A 2 -22.25 14.53 13.07
CA ALA A 2 -23.11 14.04 11.99
C ALA A 2 -22.55 12.69 11.48
N GLN A 3 -23.42 11.69 11.35
CA GLN A 3 -23.09 10.39 10.79
C GLN A 3 -22.80 10.58 9.29
N ALA A 4 -21.68 10.05 8.80
CA ALA A 4 -21.40 10.05 7.37
C ALA A 4 -22.49 9.26 6.61
N PRO A 5 -22.82 9.64 5.36
CA PRO A 5 -23.83 8.95 4.56
C PRO A 5 -23.46 7.47 4.37
N VAL A 6 -24.45 6.59 4.48
CA VAL A 6 -24.30 5.12 4.41
C VAL A 6 -23.76 4.63 3.04
N ASP A 7 -23.80 5.49 2.02
CA ASP A 7 -23.43 5.17 0.64
C ASP A 7 -22.12 5.82 0.15
N ALA A 8 -21.40 6.57 1.01
CA ALA A 8 -20.06 7.00 0.68
C ALA A 8 -19.12 5.78 0.71
N PRO A 9 -18.22 5.59 -0.28
CA PRO A 9 -17.22 4.54 -0.18
C PRO A 9 -16.49 4.71 1.16
N LEU A 10 -16.45 3.64 1.95
CA LEU A 10 -15.73 3.56 3.22
C LEU A 10 -14.21 3.54 2.94
N SER A 11 -13.68 4.56 2.25
CA SER A 11 -12.25 4.77 2.10
C SER A 11 -11.75 5.74 3.17
N LEU A 12 -10.56 5.47 3.70
CA LEU A 12 -9.89 6.44 4.57
C LEU A 12 -9.43 7.63 3.72
N SER A 13 -9.41 8.82 4.32
CA SER A 13 -9.08 10.06 3.61
C SER A 13 -7.60 10.13 3.18
N LEU A 14 -7.30 11.00 2.21
CA LEU A 14 -5.92 11.31 1.85
C LEU A 14 -5.12 11.97 2.98
N ALA A 15 -5.79 12.69 3.90
CA ALA A 15 -5.12 13.20 5.10
C ALA A 15 -4.63 12.06 6.00
N GLU A 16 -5.39 10.97 6.11
CA GLU A 16 -4.98 9.78 6.84
C GLU A 16 -3.86 9.03 6.11
N ARG A 17 -3.90 8.96 4.77
CA ARG A 17 -2.78 8.46 3.95
C ARG A 17 -1.49 9.19 4.29
N ASP A 18 -1.50 10.52 4.19
CA ASP A 18 -0.33 11.36 4.41
C ASP A 18 0.20 11.20 5.83
N ARG A 19 -0.68 11.13 6.83
CA ARG A 19 -0.31 10.83 8.22
C ARG A 19 0.46 9.52 8.34
N ARG A 20 -0.04 8.43 7.74
CA ARG A 20 0.58 7.10 7.83
C ARG A 20 1.92 7.05 7.12
N TRP A 21 1.98 7.62 5.91
CA TRP A 21 3.21 7.64 5.13
C TRP A 21 4.30 8.46 5.82
N ASN A 22 3.95 9.61 6.40
CA ASN A 22 4.89 10.41 7.16
C ASN A 22 5.39 9.66 8.39
N ALA A 23 4.51 9.02 9.17
CA ALA A 23 4.92 8.21 10.31
C ALA A 23 5.88 7.08 9.92
N LEU A 24 5.59 6.34 8.84
CA LEU A 24 6.50 5.30 8.34
C LEU A 24 7.85 5.87 7.90
N ARG A 25 7.86 7.03 7.23
CA ARG A 25 9.09 7.70 6.82
C ARG A 25 9.89 8.23 8.00
N ASP A 26 9.23 8.68 9.06
CA ASP A 26 9.90 9.13 10.29
C ASP A 26 10.67 7.96 10.92
N GLU A 27 10.04 6.79 11.05
CA GLU A 27 10.70 5.56 11.52
C GLU A 27 11.82 5.11 10.56
N MET A 28 11.56 5.11 9.25
CA MET A 28 12.59 4.79 8.26
C MET A 28 13.81 5.71 8.35
N ARG A 29 13.64 7.01 8.60
CA ARG A 29 14.76 7.95 8.81
C ARG A 29 15.51 7.64 10.10
N ALA A 30 14.81 7.29 11.17
CA ALA A 30 15.43 6.94 12.44
C ALA A 30 16.30 5.68 12.31
N ASP A 31 15.85 4.70 11.53
CA ASP A 31 16.50 3.41 11.35
C ASP A 31 17.49 3.35 10.17
N GLY A 32 17.58 4.43 9.37
CA GLY A 32 18.44 4.47 8.17
C GLY A 32 17.96 3.54 7.04
N VAL A 33 16.65 3.43 6.85
CA VAL A 33 16.00 2.60 5.82
C VAL A 33 15.57 3.47 4.64
N ASP A 34 16.11 3.19 3.45
CA ASP A 34 15.77 3.97 2.24
C ASP A 34 14.43 3.54 1.61
N ILE A 35 14.08 2.25 1.71
CA ILE A 35 12.89 1.67 1.07
C ILE A 35 12.26 0.61 1.97
N LEU A 36 10.97 0.75 2.24
CA LEU A 36 10.14 -0.25 2.92
C LEU A 36 9.35 -1.04 1.88
N VAL A 37 9.47 -2.36 1.90
CA VAL A 37 8.71 -3.26 1.03
C VAL A 37 7.78 -4.11 1.89
N ALA A 38 6.46 -3.90 1.74
CA ALA A 38 5.44 -4.78 2.30
C ALA A 38 5.06 -5.82 1.25
N THR A 39 5.66 -7.00 1.36
CA THR A 39 5.40 -8.10 0.44
C THR A 39 4.13 -8.83 0.85
N GLY A 40 3.25 -9.10 -0.11
CA GLY A 40 2.25 -10.17 0.01
C GLY A 40 2.93 -11.47 0.47
N ASN A 41 2.28 -12.17 1.38
CA ASN A 41 2.72 -13.47 1.87
C ASN A 41 1.83 -14.59 1.30
N THR A 42 2.01 -15.82 1.76
CA THR A 42 1.24 -16.98 1.28
C THR A 42 -0.23 -16.98 1.74
N GLY A 43 -0.64 -16.01 2.54
CA GLY A 43 -2.03 -15.77 2.94
C GLY A 43 -2.88 -15.32 1.75
N ARG A 44 -4.13 -15.78 1.72
CA ARG A 44 -5.12 -15.39 0.71
C ARG A 44 -6.37 -14.84 1.39
N TYR A 45 -7.27 -14.22 0.61
CA TYR A 45 -8.59 -13.81 1.08
C TYR A 45 -8.55 -12.81 2.25
N ASN A 46 -7.68 -11.80 2.18
CA ASN A 46 -7.41 -10.79 3.22
C ASN A 46 -6.60 -11.26 4.43
N HIS A 47 -6.09 -12.49 4.41
CA HIS A 47 -5.23 -12.95 5.49
C HIS A 47 -3.84 -12.36 5.31
N HIS A 48 -3.27 -11.86 6.41
CA HIS A 48 -1.89 -11.41 6.50
C HIS A 48 -1.48 -10.26 5.54
N THR A 49 -2.40 -9.54 4.89
CA THR A 49 -2.08 -8.41 3.99
C THR A 49 -2.21 -7.04 4.68
N ALA A 50 -2.21 -7.02 6.02
CA ALA A 50 -2.53 -5.83 6.80
C ALA A 50 -1.52 -4.69 6.61
N ASP A 51 -0.25 -5.03 6.42
CA ASP A 51 0.86 -4.13 6.13
C ASP A 51 0.69 -3.41 4.78
N ALA A 52 0.53 -4.16 3.69
CA ALA A 52 0.32 -3.59 2.37
C ALA A 52 -0.99 -2.79 2.28
N ARG A 53 -2.05 -3.26 2.95
CA ARG A 53 -3.33 -2.53 3.09
C ARG A 53 -3.18 -1.25 3.91
N TYR A 54 -2.33 -1.25 4.94
CA TYR A 54 -2.09 -0.08 5.76
C TYR A 54 -1.47 1.06 4.95
N ILE A 55 -0.59 0.71 4.01
CA ILE A 55 0.10 1.65 3.12
C ILE A 55 -0.77 2.09 1.93
N THR A 56 -1.54 1.17 1.34
CA THR A 56 -2.15 1.40 0.01
C THR A 56 -3.68 1.54 0.03
N GLN A 57 -4.35 1.13 1.11
CA GLN A 57 -5.81 0.88 1.16
C GLN A 57 -6.33 -0.20 0.18
N ILE A 58 -5.50 -0.73 -0.71
CA ILE A 58 -5.90 -1.76 -1.66
C ILE A 58 -6.06 -3.08 -0.92
N GLY A 59 -7.21 -3.73 -1.09
CA GLY A 59 -7.48 -5.05 -0.53
C GLY A 59 -8.87 -5.52 -0.94
N GLY A 60 -9.26 -6.69 -0.48
CA GLY A 60 -10.52 -7.31 -0.86
C GLY A 60 -10.37 -8.82 -1.02
N GLN A 61 -11.50 -9.49 -1.24
CA GLN A 61 -11.50 -10.91 -1.60
C GLN A 61 -10.63 -11.11 -2.85
N ASP A 62 -9.70 -12.06 -2.79
CA ASP A 62 -8.80 -12.45 -3.90
C ASP A 62 -7.84 -11.34 -4.40
N ILE A 63 -7.55 -10.35 -3.55
CA ILE A 63 -6.53 -9.32 -3.81
C ILE A 63 -5.39 -9.49 -2.83
N ASP A 64 -4.19 -9.73 -3.39
CA ASP A 64 -2.94 -9.85 -2.64
C ASP A 64 -2.05 -8.63 -2.98
N PRO A 65 -2.22 -7.50 -2.28
CA PRO A 65 -1.49 -6.28 -2.58
C PRO A 65 -0.06 -6.36 -2.05
N HIS A 66 0.88 -5.78 -2.79
CA HIS A 66 2.22 -5.46 -2.31
C HIS A 66 2.40 -3.94 -2.33
N ALA A 67 3.24 -3.42 -1.43
CA ALA A 67 3.54 -2.00 -1.37
C ALA A 67 5.05 -1.76 -1.31
N ILE A 68 5.51 -0.73 -2.02
CA ILE A 68 6.89 -0.25 -2.01
C ILE A 68 6.82 1.22 -1.63
N LEU A 69 7.27 1.54 -0.42
CA LEU A 69 7.29 2.89 0.11
C LEU A 69 8.75 3.36 0.20
N PRO A 70 9.19 4.24 -0.69
CA PRO A 70 10.50 4.86 -0.56
C PRO A 70 10.48 5.96 0.51
N LEU A 71 11.64 6.19 1.12
CA LEU A 71 11.87 7.26 2.09
C LEU A 71 11.45 8.62 1.50
N GLU A 72 11.74 8.81 0.22
CA GLU A 72 11.38 9.98 -0.58
C GLU A 72 10.74 9.57 -1.91
N GLY A 73 9.73 10.32 -2.36
CA GLY A 73 9.07 10.12 -3.66
C GLY A 73 7.75 9.34 -3.59
N GLU A 74 7.36 8.79 -4.74
CA GLU A 74 6.04 8.16 -4.93
C GLU A 74 6.01 6.71 -4.45
N VAL A 75 4.95 6.36 -3.72
CA VAL A 75 4.66 4.98 -3.30
C VAL A 75 4.17 4.17 -4.50
N THR A 76 4.61 2.93 -4.60
CA THR A 76 4.17 1.99 -5.64
C THR A 76 3.36 0.87 -5.01
N ALA A 77 2.26 0.49 -5.65
CA ALA A 77 1.50 -0.71 -5.31
C ALA A 77 1.59 -1.73 -6.45
N ILE A 78 1.67 -3.01 -6.09
CA ILE A 78 1.48 -4.11 -7.05
C ILE A 78 0.20 -4.82 -6.64
N ALA A 79 -0.86 -4.63 -7.43
CA ALA A 79 -2.18 -5.12 -7.10
C ALA A 79 -3.08 -5.20 -8.33
N ARG A 80 -4.30 -5.73 -8.16
CA ARG A 80 -5.37 -5.64 -9.17
C ARG A 80 -6.28 -4.46 -8.85
N GLY A 81 -6.57 -3.67 -9.87
CA GLY A 81 -7.54 -2.57 -9.80
C GLY A 81 -6.95 -1.23 -9.35
N PRO A 82 -7.73 -0.14 -9.48
CA PRO A 82 -7.29 1.20 -9.16
C PRO A 82 -7.20 1.42 -7.65
N ALA A 83 -6.36 2.37 -7.24
CA ALA A 83 -6.19 2.80 -5.86
C ALA A 83 -6.36 4.32 -5.73
N GLU A 84 -7.07 4.77 -4.70
CA GLU A 84 -7.23 6.21 -4.44
C GLU A 84 -5.95 6.81 -3.84
N TRP A 85 -5.26 6.05 -2.97
CA TRP A 85 -4.11 6.54 -2.23
C TRP A 85 -2.83 6.57 -3.06
N VAL A 86 -2.68 5.66 -4.02
CA VAL A 86 -1.43 5.37 -4.72
C VAL A 86 -1.60 5.62 -6.22
N GLN A 87 -0.71 6.41 -6.83
CA GLN A 87 -0.77 6.71 -8.26
C GLN A 87 -0.02 5.69 -9.12
N ASP A 88 1.13 5.17 -8.64
CA ASP A 88 1.88 4.11 -9.33
C ASP A 88 1.33 2.74 -8.92
N VAL A 89 0.29 2.28 -9.62
CA VAL A 89 -0.26 0.93 -9.45
C VAL A 89 0.17 0.06 -10.63
N ARG A 90 0.92 -0.99 -10.32
CA ARG A 90 1.40 -1.98 -11.29
C ARG A 90 0.58 -3.25 -11.19
N GLU A 91 0.41 -3.93 -12.32
CA GLU A 91 -0.42 -5.12 -12.36
C GLU A 91 0.23 -6.28 -11.59
N TYR A 92 -0.58 -6.93 -10.74
CA TYR A 92 -0.19 -8.15 -10.06
C TYR A 92 -0.06 -9.33 -11.04
N ASN A 93 1.17 -9.72 -11.34
CA ASN A 93 1.49 -11.03 -11.93
C ASN A 93 1.91 -12.01 -10.82
N ARG A 94 1.99 -13.32 -11.13
CA ARG A 94 2.45 -14.33 -10.15
C ARG A 94 3.90 -14.14 -9.71
N ASP A 95 4.61 -13.20 -10.33
CA ASP A 95 6.00 -12.84 -10.11
C ASP A 95 6.09 -11.42 -9.50
N ALA A 96 5.33 -11.15 -8.44
CA ALA A 96 5.34 -9.84 -7.76
C ALA A 96 6.77 -9.38 -7.39
N ALA A 97 7.70 -10.33 -7.20
CA ALA A 97 9.12 -10.07 -7.02
C ALA A 97 9.77 -9.33 -8.20
N ASP A 98 9.40 -9.63 -9.44
CA ASP A 98 9.91 -8.95 -10.64
C ASP A 98 9.41 -7.50 -10.67
N GLY A 99 8.12 -7.29 -10.37
CA GLY A 99 7.55 -5.94 -10.28
C GLY A 99 8.22 -5.09 -9.19
N ILE A 100 8.56 -5.70 -8.05
CA ILE A 100 9.36 -5.05 -7.00
C ILE A 100 10.76 -4.74 -7.52
N ALA A 101 11.47 -5.74 -8.05
CA ALA A 101 12.83 -5.57 -8.54
C ALA A 101 12.93 -4.48 -9.62
N ASP A 102 11.98 -4.42 -10.54
CA ASP A 102 11.92 -3.39 -11.59
C ASP A 102 11.67 -1.98 -11.05
N ARG A 103 11.01 -1.84 -9.90
CA ARG A 103 10.81 -0.53 -9.25
C ARG A 103 12.05 -0.06 -8.50
N LEU A 104 12.89 -0.99 -8.06
CA LEU A 104 14.09 -0.73 -7.25
C LEU A 104 15.36 -0.48 -8.09
N LYS A 105 15.33 -0.80 -9.40
CA LYS A 105 16.39 -0.45 -10.36
C LYS A 105 16.38 1.05 -10.67
#